data_AF-A0A368KQS5-F1
#
_entry.id   AF-A0A368KQS5-F1
#
_cell.length_a   1.000
_cell.length_b   1.000
_cell.length_c   1.000
_cell.angle_alpha   90.00
_cell.angle_beta   90.00
_cell.angle_gamma   90.00
#
_symmetry.space_group_name_H-M   'P 1'
#
loop_
_entity.id
_entity.type
_entity.pdbx_description
1 polymer ?
#
loop_
_entity_poly.entity_id
_entity_poly.type
_entity_poly.pdbx_seq_one_letter_code
_entity_poly.pdbx_strand_id
1 'polypeptide(L)' 'MGIGTQEMVIFLVILLLLFGSTKLPSLMRSMGQSVNEFKRGMNDKSDDGDHESESPKA' A
#
# COMPACT_ATOMS: atom_id res chain seq x y z
N MET A 1 2.26 28.17 -9.63
CA MET A 1 3.53 27.52 -9.24
C MET A 1 3.16 26.35 -8.37
N GLY A 2 3.02 25.17 -8.97
CA GLY A 2 2.71 23.94 -8.24
C GLY A 2 4.00 23.36 -7.65
N ILE A 3 3.87 22.56 -6.59
CA ILE A 3 4.99 21.84 -6.02
C ILE A 3 5.65 21.01 -7.14
N GLY A 4 6.84 21.43 -7.53
CA GLY A 4 7.64 20.77 -8.55
C GLY A 4 8.27 19.50 -8.00
N THR A 5 8.67 18.62 -8.90
CA THR A 5 9.41 17.39 -8.58
C THR A 5 10.65 17.66 -7.72
N GLN A 6 11.29 18.82 -7.88
CA GLN A 6 12.45 19.21 -7.08
C GLN A 6 12.12 19.39 -5.58
N GLU A 7 11.00 20.03 -5.25
CA GLU A 7 10.58 20.26 -3.86
C GLU A 7 10.19 18.94 -3.19
N MET A 8 9.53 18.04 -3.93
CA MET A 8 9.21 16.69 -3.46
C MET A 8 10.46 15.87 -3.13
N VAL A 9 11.50 15.94 -3.98
CA VAL A 9 12.77 15.25 -3.73
C VAL A 9 13.48 15.80 -2.49
N ILE A 10 13.52 17.12 -2.32
CA ILE A 10 14.12 17.76 -1.14
C ILE A 10 13.41 17.30 0.14
N PHE A 11 12.07 17.30 0.14
CA PHE A 11 11.29 16.84 1.28
C PHE A 11 11.55 15.35 1.60
N LEU A 12 11.63 14.52 0.56
CA LEU A 12 11.92 13.09 0.71
C LEU A 12 13.31 12.85 1.31
N VAL A 13 14.31 13.63 0.90
CA VAL A 13 15.67 13.59 1.45
C VAL A 13 15.67 14.01 2.93
N ILE A 14 14.94 15.06 3.31
CA ILE A 14 14.82 15.48 4.71
C ILE A 14 14.19 14.37 5.56
N LEU A 15 13.08 13.78 5.10
CA LEU A 15 12.47 12.63 5.78
C LEU A 15 13.43 11.45 5.90
N LEU A 16 14.22 11.19 4.86
CA LEU A 16 15.22 10.13 4.87
C LEU A 16 16.34 10.40 5.89
N LEU A 17 16.74 11.65 6.08
CA LEU A 17 17.74 12.03 7.10
C LEU A 17 17.18 11.90 8.52
N LEU A 18 15.91 12.24 8.74
CA LEU A 18 15.27 12.14 10.07
C LEU A 18 14.96 10.69 10.48
N PHE A 19 14.39 9.92 9.56
CA PHE A 19 13.92 8.56 9.84
C PHE A 19 14.92 7.47 9.43
N GLY A 20 15.85 7.78 8.51
CA GLY A 20 16.77 6.82 7.92
C GLY A 20 16.15 6.00 6.78
N SER A 21 17.00 5.48 5.90
CA SER A 21 16.60 4.63 4.76
C SER A 21 15.97 3.30 5.15
N THR A 22 16.16 2.85 6.39
CA THR A 22 15.61 1.57 6.87
C THR A 22 14.22 1.72 7.49
N LYS A 23 13.93 2.83 8.18
CA LYS A 23 12.64 2.97 8.90
C LYS A 23 11.50 3.39 7.99
N LEU A 24 11.75 4.27 7.01
CA LEU A 24 10.71 4.69 6.07
C LEU A 24 10.07 3.48 5.32
N PRO A 25 10.85 2.57 4.73
CA PRO A 25 10.30 1.40 4.04
C PRO A 25 9.69 0.38 5.01
N SER A 26 10.26 0.23 6.21
CA SER A 26 9.71 -0.67 7.22
C SER A 26 8.32 -0.24 7.68
N LEU A 27 8.11 1.06 7.91
CA LEU A 27 6.82 1.63 8.28
C LEU A 27 5.79 1.51 7.13
N MET A 28 6.22 1.77 5.90
CA MET A 28 5.36 1.57 4.72
C MET A 28 4.96 0.10 4.55
N ARG A 29 5.87 -0.84 4.77
CA ARG A 29 5.57 -2.29 4.70
C ARG A 29 4.57 -2.71 5.76
N SER A 30 4.76 -2.33 7.03
CA SER A 30 3.81 -2.67 8.08
C SER A 30 2.44 -2.03 7.86
N MET A 31 2.40 -0.75 7.46
CA MET A 31 1.16 -0.05 7.15
C MET A 31 0.47 -0.67 5.92
N GLY A 32 1.24 -1.01 4.89
CA GLY A 32 0.74 -1.64 3.68
C GLY A 32 0.16 -3.03 3.92
N GLN A 33 0.77 -3.82 4.80
CA GLN A 33 0.21 -5.12 5.22
C GLN A 33 -1.14 -4.95 5.92
N SER A 34 -1.25 -4.01 6.87
CA SER A 34 -2.53 -3.73 7.55
C SER A 34 -3.61 -3.24 6.58
N VAL A 35 -3.28 -2.35 5.64
CA VAL A 35 -4.23 -1.87 4.62
C VAL A 35 -4.64 -3.00 3.67
N ASN A 36 -3.70 -3.88 3.29
CA ASN A 36 -3.97 -5.01 2.42
C ASN A 36 -4.90 -6.04 3.09
N GLU A 37 -4.67 -6.36 4.35
CA GLU A 37 -5.54 -7.24 5.15
C GLU A 37 -6.91 -6.61 5.40
N PHE A 38 -6.95 -5.30 5.68
CA PHE A 38 -8.20 -4.54 5.81
C PHE A 38 -9.02 -4.58 4.52
N LYS A 39 -8.37 -4.37 3.37
CA LYS A 39 -9.02 -4.44 2.05
C LYS A 39 -9.52 -5.85 1.73
N ARG A 40 -8.74 -6.90 2.04
CA ARG A 40 -9.18 -8.29 1.91
C ARG A 40 -10.41 -8.58 2.76
N GLY A 41 -10.39 -8.23 4.05
CA GLY A 41 -11.52 -8.48 4.95
C GLY A 41 -12.77 -7.64 4.65
N MET A 42 -12.62 -6.52 3.94
CA MET A 42 -13.74 -5.72 3.43
C MET A 42 -14.33 -6.30 2.15
N ASN A 43 -13.49 -6.76 1.22
CA ASN A 43 -13.93 -7.45 0.01
C ASN A 43 -14.63 -8.77 0.34
N ASP A 44 -14.11 -9.55 1.28
CA ASP A 44 -14.71 -10.82 1.72
C ASP A 44 -16.12 -10.62 2.34
N LYS A 45 -16.40 -9.44 2.90
CA LYS A 45 -17.75 -9.06 3.37
C LYS A 45 -18.65 -8.49 2.28
N SER A 46 -18.07 -8.06 1.16
CA SER A 46 -18.80 -7.48 0.02
C SER A 46 -19.10 -8.52 -1.06
N ASP A 47 -18.46 -9.69 -0.99
CA ASP A 47 -18.49 -10.78 -1.98
C ASP A 47 -19.42 -11.95 -1.56
N ASP A 48 -20.32 -11.74 -0.58
CA ASP A 48 -21.44 -12.66 -0.28
C ASP A 48 -22.53 -12.67 -1.38
N GLY A 49 -22.21 -12.16 -2.57
CA GLY A 49 -23.03 -12.24 -3.77
C GLY A 49 -22.17 -11.93 -4.99
N ASP A 50 -21.48 -12.94 -5.53
CA ASP A 50 -21.58 -13.36 -6.94
C ASP A 50 -20.45 -14.33 -7.36
N HIS A 51 -20.80 -15.62 -7.39
CA HIS A 51 -20.36 -16.65 -8.33
C HIS A 51 -18.91 -17.15 -8.36
N GLU A 52 -18.79 -18.39 -7.85
CA GLU A 52 -18.20 -19.55 -8.55
C GLU A 52 -18.06 -19.37 -10.08
N SER A 53 -16.82 -19.44 -10.57
CA SER A 53 -16.52 -19.83 -11.94
C SER A 53 -15.40 -20.87 -11.94
N GLU A 54 -15.86 -22.11 -12.07
CA GLU A 54 -15.25 -23.26 -12.73
C GLU A 54 -13.93 -23.03 -13.49
N SER A 55 -12.99 -23.93 -13.25
CA SER A 55 -12.25 -24.58 -14.34
C SER A 55 -11.98 -26.04 -13.93
N PRO A 56 -12.81 -26.99 -14.36
CA PRO A 56 -12.51 -28.41 -14.26
C PRO A 56 -11.52 -28.72 -15.37
N LYS A 57 -10.26 -29.00 -15.02
CA LYS A 57 -9.29 -29.49 -16.01
C LYS A 57 -9.25 -31.02 -15.94
N ALA A 58 -9.78 -31.61 -17.01
CA ALA A 58 -9.70 -33.02 -17.40
C ALA A 58 -8.27 -33.54 -17.51
#